data_AF-T1D8U6-F1
#
_entry.id   AF-T1D8U6-F1
#
_cell.length_a   1.000
_cell.length_b   1.000
_cell.length_c   1.000
_cell.angle_alpha   90.00
_cell.angle_beta   90.00
_cell.angle_gamma   90.00
#
_symmetry.space_group_name_H-M   'P 1'
#
loop_
_entity.id
_entity.type
_entity.pdbx_description
1 polymer ?
#
loop_
_entity_poly.entity_id
_entity_poly.type
_entity_poly.pdbx_seq_one_letter_code
_entity_poly.pdbx_strand_id
1 'polypeptide(L)'
;GGQVLVGMNKTGFTGQVNLASTASISINGTPYTIINSLGAPGSMTGTDLQGIAGNLAGHYVLGSNIDASQTSTWNSGAGFTSIGHWTTPEFTGTVNGLGHTIDGLSITQTSGGNYGFISDNTGGTIINTGMVGGTITGNNQTGSLVGNMSGGLVQNDYSTATVNGTNAVGGLVGYITGGTFTGDFTSGTVTGNHEYAGGGSWQYCRDIRIHNEFMVIRYGERQSDGRWFCRKH
;
A
#
# COMPACT_ATOMS: atom_id res chain seq x y z
N GLY A 1 17.47 -20.74 16.35
CA GLY A 1 16.89 -19.50 15.82
C GLY A 1 15.40 -19.55 16.07
N GLY A 2 14.85 -18.60 16.83
CA GLY A 2 13.41 -18.47 16.98
C GLY A 2 12.84 -17.75 15.77
N GLN A 3 11.85 -18.33 15.10
CA GLN A 3 10.99 -17.60 14.19
C GLN A 3 9.96 -16.88 15.05
N VAL A 4 9.90 -15.55 14.97
CA VAL A 4 8.75 -14.82 15.53
C VAL A 4 7.68 -14.81 14.46
N LEU A 5 6.75 -15.77 14.56
CA LEU A 5 5.61 -15.87 13.66
C LEU A 5 4.55 -14.85 14.10
N VAL A 6 4.52 -13.71 13.40
CA VAL A 6 3.38 -12.79 13.40
C VAL A 6 2.30 -13.36 12.48
N GLY A 7 1.73 -14.51 12.89
CA GLY A 7 0.74 -15.23 12.10
C GLY A 7 -0.36 -14.30 11.61
N MET A 8 -0.99 -14.65 10.49
CA MET A 8 -2.08 -13.85 9.92
C MET A 8 -3.28 -14.72 9.63
N ASN A 9 -4.47 -14.20 9.90
CA ASN A 9 -5.74 -14.81 9.51
C ASN A 9 -6.56 -13.81 8.68
N LYS A 10 -7.79 -14.18 8.30
CA LYS A 10 -8.69 -13.36 7.47
C LYS A 10 -9.13 -12.03 8.09
N THR A 11 -8.77 -11.77 9.35
CA THR A 11 -9.10 -10.54 10.08
C THR A 11 -7.87 -9.70 10.43
N GLY A 12 -6.66 -10.18 10.14
CA GLY A 12 -5.40 -9.46 10.37
C GLY A 12 -4.35 -10.33 11.07
N PHE A 13 -3.36 -9.67 11.67
CA PHE A 13 -2.30 -10.36 12.42
C PHE A 13 -2.82 -10.97 13.73
N THR A 14 -2.30 -12.14 14.08
CA THR A 14 -2.58 -12.87 15.31
C THR A 14 -1.53 -12.63 16.39
N GLY A 15 -0.50 -11.82 16.09
CA GLY A 15 0.57 -11.44 17.01
C GLY A 15 1.44 -10.33 16.41
N GLN A 16 2.13 -9.60 17.28
CA GLN A 16 3.01 -8.49 16.90
C GLN A 16 4.25 -8.43 17.80
N VAL A 17 5.32 -7.79 17.33
CA VAL A 17 6.54 -7.55 18.10
C VAL A 17 6.65 -6.08 18.47
N ASN A 18 6.30 -5.72 19.71
CA ASN A 18 6.42 -4.34 20.18
C ASN A 18 7.88 -3.96 20.43
N LEU A 19 8.33 -2.84 19.86
CA LEU A 19 9.67 -2.30 20.05
C LEU A 19 9.57 -0.85 20.52
N ALA A 20 9.74 -0.61 21.83
CA ALA A 20 9.57 0.71 22.43
C ALA A 20 10.70 1.72 22.13
N SER A 21 11.80 1.27 21.53
CA SER A 21 12.94 2.12 21.15
C SER A 21 12.73 2.73 19.76
N THR A 22 13.17 3.96 19.52
CA THR A 22 13.22 4.59 18.18
C THR A 22 14.60 4.51 17.53
N ALA A 23 15.51 3.71 18.09
CA ALA A 23 16.87 3.57 17.58
C ALA A 23 16.92 2.54 16.44
N SER A 24 17.47 1.36 16.71
CA SER A 24 17.59 0.30 15.72
C SER A 24 17.49 -1.09 16.34
N ILE A 25 17.14 -2.06 15.50
CA ILE A 25 17.22 -3.50 15.79
C ILE A 25 17.99 -4.19 14.66
N SER A 26 18.79 -5.20 14.97
CA SER A 26 19.45 -6.01 13.94
C SER A 26 18.69 -7.31 13.70
N ILE A 27 18.28 -7.55 12.46
CA ILE A 27 17.62 -8.78 12.02
C ILE A 27 18.56 -9.47 11.04
N ASN A 28 19.02 -10.68 11.37
CA ASN A 28 20.00 -11.44 10.57
C ASN A 28 21.28 -10.66 10.24
N GLY A 29 21.73 -9.81 11.18
CA GLY A 29 22.92 -8.97 11.01
C GLY A 29 22.69 -7.65 10.26
N THR A 30 21.51 -7.45 9.64
CA THR A 30 21.15 -6.19 9.00
C THR A 30 20.52 -5.24 10.03
N PRO A 31 21.00 -4.00 10.18
CA PRO A 31 20.37 -3.01 11.04
C PRO A 31 19.09 -2.45 10.39
N TYR A 32 18.02 -2.36 11.17
CA TYR A 32 16.74 -1.75 10.82
C TYR A 32 16.48 -0.55 11.72
N THR A 33 16.04 0.56 11.15
CA THR A 33 15.52 1.69 11.90
C THR A 33 14.11 1.36 12.42
N ILE A 34 13.84 1.65 13.69
CA ILE A 34 12.53 1.40 14.29
C ILE A 34 11.65 2.64 14.09
N ILE A 35 10.50 2.45 13.46
CA ILE A 35 9.49 3.48 13.22
C ILE A 35 8.34 3.28 14.22
N ASN A 36 8.17 4.26 15.10
CA ASN A 36 7.10 4.30 16.11
C ASN A 36 6.24 5.57 16.01
N SER A 37 6.48 6.42 15.01
CA SER A 37 5.77 7.69 14.88
C SER A 37 5.42 7.97 13.43
N LEU A 38 4.30 8.67 13.23
CA LEU A 38 3.81 9.10 11.92
C LEU A 38 4.75 10.11 11.24
N GLY A 39 5.34 11.01 12.04
CA GLY A 39 6.14 12.12 11.53
C GLY A 39 5.31 13.37 11.25
N ALA A 40 5.80 14.21 10.35
CA ALA A 40 5.19 15.45 9.91
C ALA A 40 5.11 15.51 8.38
N PRO A 41 4.24 16.35 7.79
CA PRO A 41 4.17 16.53 6.34
C PRO A 41 5.55 16.85 5.75
N GLY A 42 5.97 16.08 4.75
CA GLY A 42 7.26 16.27 4.07
C GLY A 42 8.49 15.84 4.88
N SER A 43 8.33 15.10 5.98
CA SER A 43 9.46 14.53 6.71
C SER A 43 10.35 13.69 5.79
N MET A 44 11.67 13.80 5.97
CA MET A 44 12.73 13.07 5.25
C MET A 44 13.76 12.51 6.25
N THR A 45 13.39 12.37 7.53
CA THR A 45 14.32 12.06 8.64
C THR A 45 14.83 10.60 8.62
N GLY A 46 14.08 9.70 7.99
CA GLY A 46 14.29 8.26 8.09
C GLY A 46 13.92 7.66 9.46
N THR A 47 13.37 8.44 10.40
CA THR A 47 13.08 7.99 11.78
C THR A 47 11.58 8.01 12.12
N ASP A 48 10.74 8.37 11.16
CA ASP A 48 9.29 8.38 11.25
C ASP A 48 8.66 7.87 9.93
N LEU A 49 7.35 7.60 9.94
CA LEU A 49 6.68 6.94 8.82
C LEU A 49 6.78 7.74 7.51
N GLN A 50 6.50 9.05 7.55
CA GLN A 50 6.68 9.92 6.38
C GLN A 50 8.17 10.06 6.00
N GLY A 51 9.04 10.06 7.01
CA GLY A 51 10.49 10.20 6.92
C GLY A 51 11.20 9.07 6.19
N ILE A 52 10.57 7.91 5.98
CA ILE A 52 11.10 6.83 5.11
C ILE A 52 11.47 7.39 3.72
N ALA A 53 10.76 8.42 3.25
CA ALA A 53 11.09 9.12 2.00
C ALA A 53 12.54 9.65 1.92
N GLY A 54 13.19 9.88 3.07
CA GLY A 54 14.58 10.33 3.14
C GLY A 54 15.62 9.28 2.77
N ASN A 55 15.29 7.99 2.82
CA ASN A 55 16.19 6.91 2.40
C ASN A 55 15.39 5.71 1.89
N LEU A 56 15.06 5.74 0.60
CA LEU A 56 14.24 4.72 -0.06
C LEU A 56 14.90 3.33 -0.19
N ALA A 57 16.20 3.22 0.10
CA ALA A 57 16.93 1.96 0.17
C ALA A 57 17.13 1.46 1.62
N GLY A 58 16.62 2.20 2.61
CA GLY A 58 16.77 1.89 4.03
C GLY A 58 15.98 0.66 4.47
N HIS A 59 16.32 0.14 5.65
CA HIS A 59 15.62 -0.98 6.28
C HIS A 59 14.85 -0.49 7.50
N TYR A 60 13.55 -0.73 7.51
CA TYR A 60 12.62 -0.19 8.50
C TYR A 60 11.78 -1.30 9.12
N VAL A 61 11.57 -1.22 10.43
CA VAL A 61 10.55 -2.00 11.12
C VAL A 61 9.53 -1.06 11.75
N LEU A 62 8.26 -1.46 11.77
CA LEU A 62 7.31 -0.83 12.67
C LEU A 62 7.54 -1.40 14.08
N GLY A 63 7.70 -0.54 15.07
CA GLY A 63 7.81 -0.95 16.48
C GLY A 63 6.48 -0.91 17.23
N SER A 64 5.48 -0.23 16.65
CA SER A 64 4.12 -0.10 17.14
C SER A 64 3.17 0.14 15.96
N ASN A 65 1.87 0.00 16.21
CA ASN A 65 0.87 0.57 15.31
C ASN A 65 1.08 2.09 15.18
N ILE A 66 0.83 2.62 13.98
CA ILE A 66 0.95 4.05 13.67
C ILE A 66 -0.43 4.60 13.37
N ASP A 67 -0.92 5.50 14.22
CA ASP A 67 -2.11 6.30 13.89
C ASP A 67 -1.74 7.36 12.85
N ALA A 68 -2.21 7.16 11.63
CA ALA A 68 -2.03 8.03 10.47
C ALA A 68 -3.28 8.86 10.14
N SER A 69 -4.32 8.88 11.00
CA SER A 69 -5.57 9.61 10.75
C SER A 69 -5.38 11.11 10.52
N GLN A 70 -4.36 11.69 11.15
CA GLN A 70 -3.98 13.10 10.99
C GLN A 70 -3.57 13.46 9.55
N THR A 71 -3.12 12.48 8.76
CA THR A 71 -2.69 12.70 7.38
C THR A 71 -3.80 13.26 6.50
N SER A 72 -5.08 13.03 6.82
CA SER A 72 -6.23 13.59 6.10
C SER A 72 -6.21 15.11 5.93
N THR A 73 -5.51 15.83 6.82
CA THR A 73 -5.38 17.30 6.78
C THR A 73 -4.04 17.77 6.20
N TRP A 74 -3.11 16.86 5.94
CA TRP A 74 -1.79 17.18 5.44
C TRP A 74 -1.84 17.68 4.00
N ASN A 75 -0.85 18.48 3.62
CA ASN A 75 -0.64 18.95 2.26
C ASN A 75 -1.91 19.59 1.64
N SER A 76 -2.57 20.46 2.40
CA SER A 76 -3.83 21.11 2.00
C SER A 76 -4.95 20.12 1.65
N GLY A 77 -5.01 18.99 2.38
CA GLY A 77 -5.98 17.91 2.16
C GLY A 77 -5.55 16.86 1.14
N ALA A 78 -4.38 17.01 0.51
CA ALA A 78 -3.82 15.99 -0.39
C ALA A 78 -3.35 14.73 0.35
N GLY A 79 -3.24 14.77 1.68
CA GLY A 79 -2.91 13.58 2.46
C GLY A 79 -1.42 13.41 2.71
N PHE A 80 -1.05 12.21 3.14
CA PHE A 80 0.31 11.71 3.19
C PHE A 80 0.95 11.73 1.79
N THR A 81 2.23 12.08 1.72
CA THR A 81 2.98 12.00 0.46
C THR A 81 3.50 10.58 0.29
N SER A 82 3.05 9.86 -0.73
CA SER A 82 3.51 8.50 -1.03
C SER A 82 5.04 8.38 -0.97
N ILE A 83 5.54 7.26 -0.44
CA ILE A 83 6.98 7.01 -0.37
C ILE A 83 7.51 6.61 -1.75
N GLY A 84 8.59 7.27 -2.17
CA GLY A 84 9.15 7.13 -3.51
C GLY A 84 8.37 7.89 -4.56
N HIS A 85 8.81 7.78 -5.82
CA HIS A 85 8.19 8.46 -6.94
C HIS A 85 8.05 7.50 -8.14
N TRP A 86 7.07 7.76 -9.00
CA TRP A 86 6.77 6.96 -10.20
C TRP A 86 7.72 7.18 -11.39
N THR A 87 8.74 8.03 -11.22
CA THR A 87 9.78 8.24 -12.22
C THR A 87 11.17 7.95 -11.66
N THR A 88 11.63 8.69 -10.64
CA THR A 88 12.79 8.41 -9.80
C THR A 88 12.78 9.36 -8.58
N PRO A 89 13.37 8.98 -7.43
CA PRO A 89 13.84 7.63 -7.09
C PRO A 89 12.69 6.70 -6.64
N GLU A 90 12.78 5.40 -6.97
CA GLU A 90 11.81 4.37 -6.54
C GLU A 90 12.20 3.72 -5.21
N PHE A 91 11.27 2.98 -4.60
CA PHE A 91 11.52 2.24 -3.36
C PHE A 91 12.24 0.91 -3.62
N THR A 92 13.37 0.70 -2.94
CA THR A 92 14.19 -0.53 -3.01
C THR A 92 14.55 -1.08 -1.63
N GLY A 93 14.13 -0.41 -0.57
CA GLY A 93 14.44 -0.75 0.82
C GLY A 93 13.56 -1.85 1.39
N THR A 94 13.43 -1.87 2.71
CA THR A 94 12.59 -2.84 3.43
C THR A 94 11.66 -2.15 4.40
N VAL A 95 10.38 -2.53 4.40
CA VAL A 95 9.43 -2.24 5.47
C VAL A 95 8.93 -3.57 6.01
N ASN A 96 9.26 -3.87 7.26
CA ASN A 96 8.71 -5.03 7.96
C ASN A 96 7.83 -4.55 9.11
N GLY A 97 6.52 -4.72 8.95
CA GLY A 97 5.54 -4.26 9.93
C GLY A 97 5.59 -5.03 11.24
N LEU A 98 6.25 -6.18 11.33
CA LEU A 98 6.32 -7.01 12.54
C LEU A 98 4.95 -7.24 13.20
N GLY A 99 3.90 -7.34 12.38
CA GLY A 99 2.52 -7.53 12.83
C GLY A 99 1.78 -6.26 13.23
N HIS A 100 2.37 -5.09 13.00
CA HIS A 100 1.77 -3.78 13.28
C HIS A 100 1.02 -3.21 12.08
N THR A 101 0.22 -2.20 12.37
CA THR A 101 -0.65 -1.53 11.41
C THR A 101 -0.31 -0.05 11.21
N ILE A 102 -0.69 0.46 10.05
CA ILE A 102 -0.79 1.89 9.75
C ILE A 102 -2.28 2.19 9.64
N ASP A 103 -2.80 2.94 10.61
CA ASP A 103 -4.23 3.12 10.82
C ASP A 103 -4.68 4.48 10.27
N GLY A 104 -5.72 4.50 9.43
CA GLY A 104 -6.33 5.76 8.99
C GLY A 104 -5.54 6.56 7.95
N LEU A 105 -4.57 5.94 7.25
CA LEU A 105 -3.77 6.63 6.24
C LEU A 105 -4.65 7.26 5.15
N SER A 106 -4.43 8.54 4.88
CA SER A 106 -5.15 9.28 3.84
C SER A 106 -4.19 9.78 2.77
N ILE A 107 -4.45 9.44 1.51
CA ILE A 107 -3.73 9.95 0.33
C ILE A 107 -4.79 10.38 -0.68
N THR A 108 -4.72 11.62 -1.17
CA THR A 108 -5.64 12.14 -2.18
C THR A 108 -4.84 12.87 -3.25
N GLN A 109 -4.46 12.15 -4.30
CA GLN A 109 -3.68 12.69 -5.42
C GLN A 109 -4.35 12.37 -6.74
N THR A 110 -4.83 13.39 -7.44
CA THR A 110 -5.63 13.26 -8.66
C THR A 110 -4.87 13.56 -9.94
N SER A 111 -3.63 14.03 -9.83
CA SER A 111 -2.70 14.14 -10.97
C SER A 111 -2.29 12.75 -11.46
N GLY A 112 -1.81 12.64 -12.70
CA GLY A 112 -1.23 11.38 -13.18
C GLY A 112 -0.11 10.89 -12.26
N GLY A 113 -0.03 9.57 -12.04
CA GLY A 113 0.96 8.96 -11.16
C GLY A 113 0.46 7.68 -10.48
N ASN A 114 1.35 7.09 -9.68
CA ASN A 114 1.13 5.86 -8.94
C ASN A 114 0.99 6.18 -7.46
N TYR A 115 -0.02 5.62 -6.80
CA TYR A 115 -0.39 6.04 -5.45
C TYR A 115 -0.68 4.84 -4.54
N GLY A 116 -0.15 4.95 -3.33
CA GLY A 116 -0.24 4.01 -2.22
C GLY A 116 0.71 4.48 -1.13
N PHE A 117 0.80 3.75 -0.02
CA PHE A 117 1.83 4.03 0.98
C PHE A 117 3.22 4.15 0.34
N ILE A 118 3.52 3.25 -0.61
CA ILE A 118 4.66 3.31 -1.53
C ILE A 118 4.13 3.56 -2.95
N SER A 119 4.71 4.55 -3.65
CA SER A 119 4.36 4.85 -5.05
C SER A 119 4.75 3.67 -5.95
N ASP A 120 6.05 3.37 -5.99
CA ASP A 120 6.65 2.39 -6.90
C ASP A 120 7.64 1.51 -6.17
N ASN A 121 7.41 0.19 -6.26
CA ASN A 121 8.30 -0.83 -5.72
C ASN A 121 9.00 -1.57 -6.88
N THR A 122 10.30 -1.30 -7.07
CA THR A 122 11.11 -1.89 -8.16
C THR A 122 12.02 -3.02 -7.67
N GLY A 123 12.19 -3.15 -6.35
CA GLY A 123 13.07 -4.17 -5.75
C GLY A 123 13.01 -4.25 -4.23
N GLY A 124 12.15 -3.46 -3.58
CA GLY A 124 12.00 -3.42 -2.14
C GLY A 124 11.18 -4.58 -1.60
N THR A 125 11.29 -4.76 -0.28
CA THR A 125 10.57 -5.80 0.48
C THR A 125 9.59 -5.14 1.44
N ILE A 126 8.31 -5.43 1.31
CA ILE A 126 7.26 -4.98 2.22
C ILE A 126 6.61 -6.23 2.78
N ILE A 127 6.65 -6.41 4.10
CA ILE A 127 6.12 -7.62 4.73
C ILE A 127 5.47 -7.35 6.08
N ASN A 128 4.52 -8.20 6.45
CA ASN A 128 3.89 -8.21 7.78
C ASN A 128 3.33 -6.84 8.21
N THR A 129 2.79 -6.08 7.26
CA THR A 129 2.24 -4.73 7.46
C THR A 129 0.73 -4.71 7.19
N GLY A 130 -0.03 -4.10 8.10
CA GLY A 130 -1.49 -3.94 7.93
C GLY A 130 -1.87 -2.50 7.64
N MET A 131 -2.69 -2.27 6.62
CA MET A 131 -3.28 -0.96 6.29
C MET A 131 -4.73 -0.95 6.79
N VAL A 132 -5.02 -0.29 7.91
CA VAL A 132 -6.34 -0.38 8.54
C VAL A 132 -7.12 0.92 8.42
N GLY A 133 -8.29 0.87 7.77
CA GLY A 133 -9.10 2.06 7.52
C GLY A 133 -8.38 3.10 6.64
N GLY A 134 -8.83 4.36 6.71
CA GLY A 134 -8.28 5.41 5.86
C GLY A 134 -8.79 5.36 4.41
N THR A 135 -8.26 6.24 3.57
CA THR A 135 -8.69 6.37 2.17
C THR A 135 -7.54 6.76 1.26
N ILE A 136 -7.32 5.97 0.23
CA ILE A 136 -6.30 6.19 -0.79
C ILE A 136 -7.00 6.48 -2.10
N THR A 137 -6.87 7.70 -2.60
CA THR A 137 -7.44 8.17 -3.86
C THR A 137 -6.30 8.55 -4.80
N GLY A 138 -6.19 7.81 -5.90
CA GLY A 138 -5.17 8.00 -6.94
C GLY A 138 -5.80 8.15 -8.34
N ASN A 139 -4.96 8.32 -9.37
CA ASN A 139 -5.42 8.38 -10.76
C ASN A 139 -5.02 7.14 -11.58
N ASN A 140 -3.74 6.92 -11.87
CA ASN A 140 -3.32 5.85 -12.78
C ASN A 140 -3.29 4.49 -12.06
N GLN A 141 -2.22 4.18 -11.33
CA GLN A 141 -2.07 2.93 -10.58
C GLN A 141 -2.29 3.22 -9.10
N THR A 142 -3.34 2.66 -8.50
CA THR A 142 -3.70 2.95 -7.11
C THR A 142 -3.84 1.66 -6.31
N GLY A 143 -3.05 1.53 -5.25
CA GLY A 143 -3.16 0.47 -4.24
C GLY A 143 -3.03 1.04 -2.84
N SER A 144 -3.55 0.37 -1.81
CA SER A 144 -3.41 0.91 -0.45
C SER A 144 -1.96 0.87 0.03
N LEU A 145 -1.22 -0.17 -0.36
CA LEU A 145 0.15 -0.41 0.06
C LEU A 145 1.14 0.03 -1.03
N VAL A 146 0.94 -0.42 -2.26
CA VAL A 146 1.82 -0.10 -3.39
C VAL A 146 1.00 0.38 -4.60
N GLY A 147 1.37 1.50 -5.20
CA GLY A 147 0.78 1.94 -6.47
C GLY A 147 1.13 0.97 -7.60
N ASN A 148 2.42 0.88 -7.93
CA ASN A 148 2.97 0.01 -8.97
C ASN A 148 4.12 -0.86 -8.44
N MET A 149 4.08 -2.15 -8.76
CA MET A 149 5.09 -3.13 -8.38
C MET A 149 5.70 -3.75 -9.62
N SER A 150 6.98 -3.45 -9.88
CA SER A 150 7.74 -4.02 -11.00
C SER A 150 8.84 -4.99 -10.55
N GLY A 151 9.12 -5.06 -9.25
CA GLY A 151 10.05 -6.03 -8.65
C GLY A 151 9.90 -6.11 -7.14
N GLY A 152 10.78 -6.89 -6.50
CA GLY A 152 10.81 -7.04 -5.04
C GLY A 152 9.81 -8.07 -4.49
N LEU A 153 9.49 -7.93 -3.20
CA LEU A 153 8.62 -8.83 -2.44
C LEU A 153 7.57 -8.02 -1.68
N VAL A 154 6.29 -8.40 -1.83
CA VAL A 154 5.18 -7.97 -0.98
C VAL A 154 4.57 -9.24 -0.40
N GLN A 155 4.59 -9.38 0.92
CA GLN A 155 4.21 -10.65 1.53
C GLN A 155 3.66 -10.51 2.94
N ASN A 156 2.59 -11.27 3.20
CA ASN A 156 1.90 -11.30 4.47
C ASN A 156 1.45 -9.89 4.89
N ASP A 157 0.92 -9.12 3.96
CA ASP A 157 0.32 -7.81 4.23
C ASP A 157 -1.21 -7.88 4.17
N TYR A 158 -1.90 -6.90 4.75
CA TYR A 158 -3.34 -6.81 4.55
C TYR A 158 -3.87 -5.39 4.53
N SER A 159 -5.08 -5.21 3.98
CA SER A 159 -5.72 -3.90 3.93
C SER A 159 -7.23 -3.94 4.15
N THR A 160 -7.73 -3.04 4.99
CA THR A 160 -9.16 -2.69 5.13
C THR A 160 -9.45 -1.28 4.62
N ALA A 161 -8.44 -0.60 4.06
CA ALA A 161 -8.55 0.78 3.57
C ALA A 161 -9.50 0.89 2.37
N THR A 162 -10.12 2.05 2.22
CA THR A 162 -10.87 2.36 0.99
C THR A 162 -9.88 2.82 -0.09
N VAL A 163 -9.93 2.21 -1.27
CA VAL A 163 -9.08 2.56 -2.41
C VAL A 163 -9.93 3.03 -3.58
N ASN A 164 -9.68 4.24 -4.06
CA ASN A 164 -10.34 4.85 -5.20
C ASN A 164 -9.30 5.18 -6.28
N GLY A 165 -9.56 4.82 -7.53
CA GLY A 165 -8.70 5.24 -8.65
C GLY A 165 -9.40 5.21 -9.99
N THR A 166 -8.67 5.48 -11.08
CA THR A 166 -9.23 5.59 -12.43
C THR A 166 -8.79 4.43 -13.33
N ASN A 167 -7.49 4.15 -13.46
CA ASN A 167 -6.99 3.21 -14.48
C ASN A 167 -6.79 1.78 -13.97
N ALA A 168 -5.86 1.58 -13.03
CA ALA A 168 -5.58 0.28 -12.42
C ALA A 168 -5.69 0.43 -10.90
N VAL A 169 -6.69 -0.22 -10.32
CA VAL A 169 -7.00 -0.10 -8.89
C VAL A 169 -6.99 -1.48 -8.26
N GLY A 170 -6.25 -1.63 -7.16
CA GLY A 170 -6.20 -2.87 -6.38
C GLY A 170 -6.26 -2.56 -4.89
N GLY A 171 -6.78 -3.50 -4.10
CA GLY A 171 -6.97 -3.26 -2.66
C GLY A 171 -5.66 -3.17 -1.86
N LEU A 172 -4.55 -3.70 -2.39
CA LEU A 172 -3.20 -3.64 -1.80
C LEU A 172 -2.19 -3.06 -2.80
N VAL A 173 -2.09 -3.69 -3.98
CA VAL A 173 -1.21 -3.26 -5.07
C VAL A 173 -2.04 -2.87 -6.28
N GLY A 174 -1.82 -1.67 -6.82
CA GLY A 174 -2.59 -1.15 -7.96
C GLY A 174 -2.26 -1.86 -9.28
N TYR A 175 -0.97 -2.07 -9.57
CA TYR A 175 -0.52 -2.75 -10.78
C TYR A 175 0.75 -3.56 -10.53
N ILE A 176 0.84 -4.77 -11.09
CA ILE A 176 1.98 -5.67 -10.92
C ILE A 176 2.53 -6.04 -12.31
N THR A 177 3.81 -5.74 -12.55
CA THR A 177 4.57 -6.14 -13.74
C THR A 177 5.72 -7.10 -13.44
N GLY A 178 6.14 -7.21 -12.17
CA GLY A 178 7.18 -8.13 -11.73
C GLY A 178 7.28 -8.21 -10.20
N GLY A 179 8.16 -9.09 -9.71
CA GLY A 179 8.34 -9.37 -8.27
C GLY A 179 7.47 -10.53 -7.75
N THR A 180 7.44 -10.69 -6.42
CA THR A 180 6.66 -11.74 -5.72
C THR A 180 5.61 -11.10 -4.82
N PHE A 181 4.36 -11.56 -4.94
CA PHE A 181 3.23 -11.12 -4.14
C PHE A 181 2.51 -12.35 -3.57
N THR A 182 2.47 -12.53 -2.25
CA THR A 182 2.03 -13.79 -1.64
C THR A 182 1.61 -13.65 -0.17
N GLY A 183 0.54 -14.36 0.21
CA GLY A 183 0.08 -14.38 1.60
C GLY A 183 -0.67 -13.13 2.07
N ASP A 184 -1.04 -12.24 1.14
CA ASP A 184 -1.71 -10.98 1.45
C ASP A 184 -3.23 -11.03 1.22
N PHE A 185 -3.98 -10.13 1.85
CA PHE A 185 -5.41 -10.01 1.59
C PHE A 185 -5.96 -8.58 1.70
N THR A 186 -7.12 -8.35 1.11
CA THR A 186 -7.86 -7.10 1.27
C THR A 186 -9.32 -7.37 1.58
N SER A 187 -9.91 -6.50 2.39
CA SER A 187 -11.35 -6.49 2.72
C SER A 187 -11.95 -5.08 2.66
N GLY A 188 -11.15 -4.09 2.27
CA GLY A 188 -11.60 -2.71 2.06
C GLY A 188 -12.40 -2.54 0.76
N THR A 189 -13.07 -1.40 0.62
CA THR A 189 -13.82 -1.08 -0.61
C THR A 189 -12.85 -0.61 -1.69
N VAL A 190 -12.98 -1.17 -2.90
CA VAL A 190 -12.15 -0.78 -4.06
C VAL A 190 -13.06 -0.25 -5.17
N THR A 191 -12.81 0.97 -5.62
CA THR A 191 -13.59 1.66 -6.65
C THR A 191 -12.69 2.13 -7.80
N GLY A 192 -13.04 1.73 -9.03
CA GLY A 192 -12.39 2.18 -10.26
C GLY A 192 -13.33 3.02 -11.14
N ASN A 193 -12.98 4.28 -11.39
CA ASN A 193 -13.81 5.28 -12.10
C ASN A 193 -13.25 5.62 -13.49
N HIS A 194 -13.01 4.62 -14.34
CA HIS A 194 -12.49 4.88 -15.68
C HIS A 194 -13.51 5.63 -16.57
N GLU A 195 -13.18 6.87 -16.99
CA GLU A 195 -13.91 7.59 -18.03
C GLU A 195 -13.17 7.44 -19.37
N TYR A 196 -13.75 6.69 -20.31
CA TYR A 196 -13.27 6.74 -21.70
C TYR A 196 -13.75 8.03 -22.37
N ALA A 197 -12.81 8.89 -22.78
CA ALA A 197 -13.07 10.01 -23.70
C ALA A 197 -13.26 9.48 -25.13
N GLY A 198 -14.39 8.84 -25.39
CA GLY A 198 -14.80 8.37 -26.71
C GLY A 198 -16.28 8.03 -26.66
N GLY A 199 -17.11 8.87 -27.30
CA GLY A 199 -18.57 8.87 -27.18
C GLY A 199 -19.20 7.47 -27.23
N GLY A 200 -19.79 7.06 -26.11
CA GLY A 200 -20.53 5.82 -25.96
C GLY A 200 -20.72 5.52 -24.49
N SER A 201 -21.95 5.73 -23.99
CA SER A 201 -22.36 5.49 -22.61
C SER A 201 -21.95 4.11 -22.11
N TRP A 202 -20.94 4.04 -21.24
CA TRP A 202 -20.67 2.87 -20.40
C TRP A 202 -20.47 3.33 -18.95
N GLN A 203 -21.36 2.85 -18.08
CA GLN A 203 -21.42 3.19 -16.67
C GLN A 203 -20.81 2.08 -15.81
N TYR A 204 -19.70 2.44 -15.15
CA TYR A 204 -19.14 2.04 -13.85
C TYR A 204 -19.00 0.57 -13.43
N CYS A 205 -17.79 0.21 -12.96
CA CYS A 205 -17.64 -0.71 -11.84
C CYS A 205 -17.89 0.06 -10.52
N ARG A 206 -19.17 0.31 -10.19
CA ARG A 206 -19.56 0.81 -8.86
C ARG A 206 -19.62 -0.37 -7.89
N ASP A 207 -18.98 -0.25 -6.73
CA ASP A 207 -18.98 -1.23 -5.63
C ASP A 207 -18.37 -2.61 -5.94
N ILE A 208 -17.05 -2.68 -6.11
CA ILE A 208 -16.35 -3.95 -5.97
C ILE A 208 -15.96 -4.15 -4.50
N ARG A 209 -16.77 -4.92 -3.78
CA ARG A 209 -16.47 -5.36 -2.40
C ARG A 209 -15.74 -6.70 -2.44
N ILE A 210 -14.43 -6.65 -2.22
CA ILE A 210 -13.58 -7.83 -2.18
C ILE A 210 -13.65 -8.43 -0.78
N HIS A 211 -14.02 -9.70 -0.69
CA HIS A 211 -13.88 -10.47 0.54
C HIS A 211 -12.89 -11.60 0.28
N ASN A 212 -11.78 -11.59 1.01
CA ASN A 212 -10.89 -12.72 1.24
C ASN A 212 -10.02 -13.24 0.08
N GLU A 213 -9.77 -12.50 -1.01
CA GLU A 213 -8.72 -12.86 -1.98
C GLU A 213 -8.45 -11.72 -2.97
N PHE A 214 -7.22 -11.64 -3.47
CA PHE A 214 -6.68 -10.59 -4.35
C PHE A 214 -7.60 -10.22 -5.51
N MET A 215 -7.75 -8.91 -5.76
CA MET A 215 -8.27 -8.40 -7.02
C MET A 215 -7.41 -7.24 -7.49
N VAL A 216 -6.90 -7.38 -8.72
CA VAL A 216 -6.36 -6.27 -9.49
C VAL A 216 -7.37 -5.98 -10.58
N ILE A 217 -7.96 -4.79 -10.57
CA ILE A 217 -8.82 -4.35 -11.68
C ILE A 217 -7.86 -3.97 -12.82
N ARG A 218 -7.68 -4.87 -13.79
CA ARG A 218 -7.02 -4.56 -15.08
C ARG A 218 -8.08 -4.50 -16.18
N TYR A 219 -7.82 -3.64 -17.17
CA TYR A 219 -8.45 -3.60 -18.50
C TYR A 219 -9.27 -4.85 -18.84
N GLY A 220 -10.60 -4.74 -18.90
CA GLY A 220 -11.45 -5.89 -19.19
C GLY A 220 -11.60 -6.16 -20.69
N GLU A 221 -11.71 -7.43 -21.07
CA GLU A 221 -12.33 -7.83 -22.34
C GLU A 221 -13.85 -7.89 -22.16
N ARG A 222 -14.58 -7.27 -23.08
CA ARG A 222 -16.05 -7.34 -23.18
C ARG A 222 -16.44 -8.71 -23.72
N GLN A 223 -17.17 -9.52 -22.95
CA GLN A 223 -17.74 -10.77 -23.43
C GLN A 223 -18.95 -10.49 -24.34
N SER A 224 -19.31 -11.46 -25.19
CA SER A 224 -20.41 -11.38 -26.16
C SER A 224 -21.80 -11.21 -25.53
N ASP A 225 -21.90 -11.40 -24.21
CA ASP A 225 -23.13 -11.22 -23.41
C ASP A 225 -23.23 -9.83 -22.74
N GLY A 226 -22.25 -8.94 -22.96
CA GLY A 226 -22.27 -7.56 -22.47
C GLY A 226 -21.74 -7.35 -21.05
N ARG A 227 -21.15 -8.37 -20.40
CA ARG A 227 -20.53 -8.24 -19.07
C ARG A 227 -19.01 -8.00 -19.16
N TRP A 228 -18.46 -7.31 -18.16
CA TRP A 228 -17.02 -7.09 -17.96
C TRP A 228 -16.51 -8.02 -16.85
N PHE A 229 -15.41 -8.75 -17.09
CA PHE A 229 -14.71 -9.48 -16.04
C PHE A 229 -13.57 -8.65 -15.46
N CYS A 230 -13.50 -8.53 -14.13
CA CYS A 230 -12.24 -8.39 -13.42
C CYS A 230 -11.62 -9.79 -13.32
N ARG A 231 -10.42 -10.03 -13.87
CA ARG A 231 -9.75 -11.33 -13.74
C ARG A 231 -9.26 -11.52 -12.30
N LYS A 232 -9.82 -12.53 -11.62
CA LYS A 232 -9.16 -13.19 -10.48
C LYS A 232 -8.00 -14.01 -11.07
N HIS A 233 -6.76 -13.64 -10.75
CA HIS A 233 -5.58 -14.45 -11.01
C HIS A 233 -5.23 -15.24 -9.76
#